data_AF-A0A2P5D762-F1
#
_entry.id   AF-A0A2P5D762-F1
#
_cell.length_a   1.000
_cell.length_b   1.000
_cell.length_c   1.000
_cell.angle_alpha   90.00
_cell.angle_beta   90.00
_cell.angle_gamma   90.00
#
_symmetry.space_group_name_H-M   'P 1'
#
loop_
_entity.id
_entity.type
_entity.pdbx_description
1 polymer ?
#
loop_
_entity_poly.entity_id
_entity_poly.type
_entity_poly.pdbx_seq_one_letter_code
_entity_poly.pdbx_strand_id
1 'polypeptide(L)'
;MVMIDQSFYENMIAFKTLEAALIDMGIQISNYLVEYFFLLMEISSEKNNIQATLSEVEIILRCLSVDENSVVINTFISVLEIFDKTRKTSAISNHLRAKGKLKEETSKVIHSCVFTGIKYNLFHLITMEILLLEVSFRYPDRPLMVINELFLAKAIYLKDHVFKDKLERVNTKINELKDEMISIGDSHYSTNDHLIFHRRMEYRIQMVWNKLDLKPGAA
;
A
#
# COMPACT_ATOMS: atom_id res chain seq x y z
N MET A 1 -13.94 -31.60 32.26
CA MET A 1 -12.72 -31.33 31.47
C MET A 1 -13.14 -31.34 30.01
N VAL A 2 -13.31 -30.15 29.41
CA VAL A 2 -13.78 -30.02 28.03
C VAL A 2 -12.59 -30.33 27.13
N MET A 3 -12.65 -31.43 26.38
CA MET A 3 -11.70 -31.68 25.29
C MET A 3 -11.95 -30.61 24.23
N ILE A 4 -11.08 -29.61 24.17
CA ILE A 4 -10.99 -28.76 22.98
C ILE A 4 -10.52 -29.69 21.87
N ASP A 5 -11.36 -29.88 20.86
CA ASP A 5 -11.13 -30.76 19.72
C ASP A 5 -9.83 -30.33 19.00
N GLN A 6 -8.89 -31.25 18.84
CA GLN A 6 -7.60 -31.01 18.18
C GLN A 6 -7.78 -30.42 16.77
N SER A 7 -8.88 -30.77 16.09
CA SER A 7 -9.25 -30.23 14.78
C SER A 7 -9.53 -28.72 14.82
N PHE A 8 -10.08 -28.19 15.91
CA PHE A 8 -10.35 -26.77 16.09
C PHE A 8 -9.04 -25.98 16.23
N TYR A 9 -8.07 -26.52 16.97
CA TYR A 9 -6.77 -25.88 17.16
C TYR A 9 -5.97 -25.82 15.85
N GLU A 10 -5.99 -26.90 15.07
CA GLU A 10 -5.36 -26.94 13.74
C GLU A 10 -6.01 -25.92 12.78
N ASN A 11 -7.35 -25.83 12.79
CA ASN A 11 -8.13 -24.84 12.00
C ASN A 11 -7.76 -23.41 12.35
N MET A 12 -7.57 -23.12 13.62
CA MET A 12 -7.11 -21.80 14.07
C MET A 12 -5.69 -21.50 13.57
N ILE A 13 -4.77 -22.47 13.59
CA ILE A 13 -3.40 -22.27 13.09
C ILE A 13 -3.40 -22.01 11.58
N ALA A 14 -4.12 -22.84 10.81
CA ALA A 14 -4.18 -22.70 9.37
C ALA A 14 -4.79 -21.34 8.95
N PHE A 15 -5.86 -20.93 9.63
CA PHE A 15 -6.47 -19.60 9.46
C PHE A 15 -5.47 -18.48 9.77
N LYS A 16 -4.76 -18.56 10.89
CA LYS A 16 -3.74 -17.56 11.27
C LYS A 16 -2.60 -17.47 10.27
N THR A 17 -2.22 -18.58 9.64
CA THR A 17 -1.22 -18.59 8.57
C THR A 17 -1.73 -17.83 7.33
N LEU A 18 -2.99 -18.04 6.96
CA LEU A 18 -3.62 -17.31 5.86
C LEU A 18 -3.75 -15.81 6.18
N GLU A 19 -4.17 -15.46 7.40
CA GLU A 19 -4.21 -14.08 7.90
C GLU A 19 -2.82 -13.43 7.89
N ALA A 20 -1.78 -14.14 8.34
CA ALA A 20 -0.41 -13.63 8.28
C ALA A 20 0.05 -13.36 6.84
N ALA A 21 -0.34 -14.21 5.88
CA ALA A 21 -0.06 -13.98 4.47
C ALA A 21 -0.79 -12.72 3.94
N LEU A 22 -2.05 -12.50 4.33
CA LEU A 22 -2.78 -11.27 3.99
C LEU A 22 -2.04 -10.04 4.51
N ILE A 23 -1.67 -10.05 5.80
CA ILE A 23 -0.99 -8.94 6.48
C ILE A 23 0.33 -8.62 5.78
N ASP A 24 1.15 -9.64 5.49
CA ASP A 24 2.43 -9.48 4.80
C ASP A 24 2.27 -8.82 3.42
N MET A 25 1.35 -9.33 2.61
CA MET A 25 1.08 -8.77 1.27
C MET A 25 0.47 -7.36 1.36
N GLY A 26 -0.45 -7.14 2.30
CA GLY A 26 -1.06 -5.84 2.56
C GLY A 26 -0.02 -4.78 2.94
N ILE A 27 0.95 -5.13 3.79
CA ILE A 27 2.07 -4.27 4.16
C ILE A 27 2.91 -3.94 2.94
N GLN A 28 3.29 -4.93 2.13
CA GLN A 28 4.11 -4.72 0.93
C GLN A 28 3.42 -3.79 -0.08
N ILE A 29 2.15 -4.03 -0.39
CA ILE A 29 1.37 -3.20 -1.31
C ILE A 29 1.19 -1.78 -0.73
N SER A 30 0.98 -1.66 0.58
CA SER A 30 0.88 -0.35 1.24
C SER A 30 2.17 0.45 1.16
N ASN A 31 3.32 -0.20 1.28
CA ASN A 31 4.62 0.43 1.08
C ASN A 31 4.77 0.93 -0.36
N TYR A 32 4.37 0.14 -1.36
CA TYR A 32 4.39 0.59 -2.76
C TYR A 32 3.46 1.77 -3.02
N LEU A 33 2.26 1.78 -2.43
CA LEU A 33 1.31 2.89 -2.52
C LEU A 33 1.90 4.17 -1.92
N VAL A 34 2.51 4.08 -0.74
CA VAL A 34 3.17 5.21 -0.10
C VAL A 34 4.38 5.69 -0.90
N GLU A 35 5.15 4.77 -1.46
CA GLU A 35 6.29 5.09 -2.32
C GLU A 35 5.86 5.84 -3.58
N TYR A 36 4.76 5.41 -4.20
CA TYR A 36 4.15 6.14 -5.29
C TYR A 36 3.83 7.60 -4.92
N PHE A 37 3.28 7.85 -3.73
CA PHE A 37 3.03 9.22 -3.28
C PHE A 37 4.31 10.01 -2.95
N PHE A 38 5.38 9.36 -2.48
CA PHE A 38 6.68 10.04 -2.35
C PHE A 38 7.21 10.49 -3.70
N LEU A 39 7.21 9.61 -4.69
CA LEU A 39 7.61 9.93 -6.05
C LEU A 39 6.80 11.12 -6.60
N LEU A 40 5.51 11.19 -6.28
CA LEU A 40 4.68 12.34 -6.64
C LEU A 40 5.04 13.63 -5.93
N MET A 41 5.43 13.55 -4.66
CA MET A 41 5.78 14.73 -3.88
C MET A 41 7.05 15.39 -4.39
N GLU A 42 8.01 14.61 -4.86
CA GLU A 42 9.29 15.13 -5.36
C GLU A 42 9.14 15.86 -6.69
N ILE A 43 8.22 15.43 -7.55
CA ILE A 43 8.00 16.05 -8.86
C ILE A 43 6.96 17.17 -8.82
N SER A 44 5.95 17.03 -7.97
CA SER A 44 4.90 18.04 -7.86
C SER A 44 5.30 19.13 -6.88
N SER A 45 5.77 20.27 -7.39
CA SER A 45 5.99 21.47 -6.57
C SER A 45 4.72 22.04 -5.92
N GLU A 46 3.53 21.58 -6.34
CA GLU A 46 2.25 22.03 -5.82
C GLU A 46 1.64 21.05 -4.83
N LYS A 47 1.57 21.49 -3.56
CA LYS A 47 0.94 20.77 -2.44
C LYS A 47 -0.53 20.37 -2.72
N ASN A 48 -1.22 21.16 -3.52
CA ASN A 48 -2.63 20.96 -3.87
C ASN A 48 -2.83 19.75 -4.80
N ASN A 49 -1.87 19.46 -5.68
CA ASN A 49 -1.98 18.35 -6.63
C ASN A 49 -1.84 16.98 -5.94
N ILE A 50 -1.03 16.89 -4.87
CA ILE A 50 -0.91 15.67 -4.05
C ILE A 50 -2.21 15.42 -3.27
N GLN A 51 -2.82 16.48 -2.71
CA GLN A 51 -4.10 16.34 -2.00
C GLN A 51 -5.22 15.89 -2.92
N ALA A 52 -5.30 16.47 -4.12
CA ALA A 52 -6.27 16.07 -5.13
C ALA A 52 -6.06 14.60 -5.52
N THR A 53 -4.82 14.20 -5.79
CA THR A 53 -4.50 12.79 -6.11
C THR A 53 -4.87 11.85 -4.96
N LEU A 54 -4.52 12.17 -3.71
CA LEU A 54 -4.91 11.36 -2.56
C LEU A 54 -6.43 11.17 -2.46
N SER A 55 -7.18 12.25 -2.69
CA SER A 55 -8.65 12.23 -2.65
C SER A 55 -9.22 11.38 -3.79
N GLU A 56 -8.64 11.48 -4.99
CA GLU A 56 -9.03 10.67 -6.15
C GLU A 56 -8.76 9.19 -5.91
N VAL A 57 -7.58 8.84 -5.37
CA VAL A 57 -7.25 7.45 -5.01
C VAL A 57 -8.21 6.92 -3.95
N GLU A 58 -8.52 7.71 -2.92
CA GLU A 58 -9.49 7.31 -1.90
C GLU A 58 -10.88 7.05 -2.51
N ILE A 59 -11.35 7.92 -3.42
CA ILE A 59 -12.61 7.73 -4.14
C ILE A 59 -12.57 6.44 -4.96
N ILE A 60 -11.50 6.20 -5.72
CA ILE A 60 -11.33 4.98 -6.52
C ILE A 60 -11.40 3.76 -5.61
N LEU A 61 -10.66 3.73 -4.49
CA LEU A 61 -10.70 2.62 -3.54
C LEU A 61 -12.11 2.40 -2.99
N ARG A 62 -12.81 3.45 -2.56
CA ARG A 62 -14.19 3.34 -2.07
C ARG A 62 -15.15 2.82 -3.14
N CYS A 63 -14.99 3.20 -4.41
CA CYS A 63 -15.79 2.68 -5.52
C CYS A 63 -15.51 1.20 -5.81
N LEU A 64 -14.31 0.73 -5.47
CA LEU A 64 -13.88 -0.65 -5.62
C LEU A 64 -14.25 -1.54 -4.42
N SER A 65 -14.68 -0.94 -3.31
CA SER A 65 -15.24 -1.68 -2.17
C SER A 65 -16.50 -2.39 -2.61
N VAL A 66 -16.44 -3.73 -2.62
CA VAL A 66 -17.56 -4.54 -3.11
C VAL A 66 -18.67 -4.69 -2.04
N ASP A 67 -18.40 -4.35 -0.76
CA ASP A 67 -19.38 -4.31 0.35
C ASP A 67 -19.00 -3.28 1.44
N GLU A 68 -19.94 -2.91 2.32
CA GLU A 68 -19.72 -2.03 3.50
C GLU A 68 -18.62 -2.57 4.45
N ASN A 69 -18.37 -3.88 4.41
CA ASN A 69 -17.39 -4.59 5.23
C ASN A 69 -16.08 -4.91 4.50
N SER A 70 -15.67 -4.15 3.48
CA SER A 70 -14.41 -4.37 2.77
C SER A 70 -13.19 -4.05 3.66
N VAL A 71 -12.79 -5.01 4.49
CA VAL A 71 -11.73 -4.88 5.50
C VAL A 71 -10.40 -4.51 4.86
N VAL A 72 -10.05 -5.12 3.72
CA VAL A 72 -8.76 -4.86 3.04
C VAL A 72 -8.75 -3.43 2.48
N ILE A 73 -9.78 -3.02 1.73
CA ILE A 73 -9.84 -1.68 1.15
C ILE A 73 -9.90 -0.60 2.25
N ASN A 74 -10.70 -0.80 3.29
CA ASN A 74 -10.76 0.12 4.43
C ASN A 74 -9.40 0.28 5.13
N THR A 75 -8.60 -0.79 5.15
CA THR A 75 -7.23 -0.77 5.67
C THR A 75 -6.32 0.09 4.78
N PHE A 76 -6.42 -0.03 3.45
CA PHE A 76 -5.69 0.85 2.52
C PHE A 76 -6.13 2.32 2.62
N ILE A 77 -7.42 2.60 2.78
CA ILE A 77 -7.91 3.97 3.05
C ILE A 77 -7.28 4.52 4.34
N SER A 78 -7.19 3.70 5.39
CA SER A 78 -6.53 4.09 6.64
C SER A 78 -5.04 4.42 6.43
N VAL A 79 -4.34 3.70 5.55
CA VAL A 79 -2.95 4.01 5.17
C VAL A 79 -2.86 5.38 4.46
N LEU A 80 -3.78 5.68 3.54
CA LEU A 80 -3.84 6.98 2.86
C LEU A 80 -4.08 8.14 3.84
N GLU A 81 -4.99 7.97 4.79
CA GLU A 81 -5.24 8.97 5.83
C GLU A 81 -4.00 9.21 6.70
N ILE A 82 -3.30 8.14 7.07
CA ILE A 82 -2.06 8.23 7.85
C ILE A 82 -1.00 8.97 7.06
N PHE A 83 -0.86 8.67 5.76
CA PHE A 83 0.08 9.35 4.89
C PHE A 83 -0.22 10.86 4.86
N ASP A 84 -1.47 11.24 4.59
CA ASP A 84 -1.85 12.65 4.52
C ASP A 84 -1.65 13.39 5.86
N LYS A 85 -2.07 12.78 6.98
CA LYS A 85 -1.82 13.31 8.34
C LYS A 85 -0.34 13.49 8.60
N THR A 86 0.49 12.50 8.28
CA THR A 86 1.94 12.53 8.52
C THR A 86 2.61 13.61 7.68
N ARG A 87 2.24 13.71 6.39
CA ARG A 87 2.70 14.75 5.46
C ARG A 87 2.37 16.15 5.95
N LYS A 88 1.14 16.39 6.40
CA LYS A 88 0.70 17.69 6.94
C LYS A 88 1.52 18.10 8.15
N THR A 89 1.80 17.19 9.07
CA THR A 89 2.64 17.47 10.25
C THR A 89 4.10 17.75 9.88
N SER A 90 4.65 17.03 8.89
CA SER A 90 6.00 17.28 8.37
C SER A 90 6.12 18.64 7.67
N ALA A 91 5.11 19.03 6.89
CA ALA A 91 5.09 20.30 6.18
C ALA A 91 5.05 21.53 7.12
N ILE A 92 4.40 21.41 8.29
CA ILE A 92 4.39 22.47 9.32
C ILE A 92 5.82 22.73 9.84
N SER A 93 6.64 21.68 9.96
CA SER A 93 8.06 21.80 10.33
C SER A 93 8.89 22.54 9.25
N ASN A 94 8.59 22.31 7.97
CA ASN A 94 9.33 22.92 6.86
C ASN A 94 8.90 24.36 6.53
N HIS A 95 7.68 24.76 6.89
CA HIS A 95 7.19 26.13 6.68
C HIS A 95 7.94 27.17 7.54
N LEU A 96 8.55 26.75 8.65
CA LEU A 96 9.45 27.58 9.46
C LEU A 96 10.84 27.73 8.82
N ARG A 97 11.18 26.90 7.81
CA ARG A 97 12.52 26.84 7.19
C ARG A 97 12.59 27.41 5.77
N ALA A 98 11.47 27.50 5.04
CA ALA A 98 11.45 27.77 3.60
C ALA A 98 11.18 29.24 3.20
N LYS A 99 11.75 30.23 3.91
CA LYS A 99 11.93 31.58 3.34
C LYS A 99 13.16 31.56 2.43
N GLY A 100 12.98 31.16 1.18
CA GLY A 100 13.93 31.44 0.11
C GLY A 100 14.38 30.21 -0.65
N LYS A 101 13.78 30.00 -1.82
CA LYS A 101 14.47 29.95 -3.13
C LYS A 101 13.43 29.65 -4.21
N LEU A 102 13.23 30.63 -5.09
CA LEU A 102 12.50 30.51 -6.35
C LEU A 102 13.53 30.29 -7.46
N LYS A 103 13.28 29.31 -8.35
CA LYS A 103 13.78 29.06 -9.73
C LYS A 103 13.77 27.53 -9.92
N GLU A 104 13.33 26.93 -11.03
CA GLU A 104 13.50 27.25 -12.45
C GLU A 104 12.41 26.50 -13.26
N GLU A 105 11.84 27.09 -14.32
CA GLU A 105 10.55 26.65 -14.90
C GLU A 105 10.65 25.90 -16.25
N THR A 106 11.79 25.87 -16.92
CA THR A 106 11.87 25.40 -18.32
C THR A 106 12.22 23.92 -18.50
N SER A 107 12.80 23.24 -17.49
CA SER A 107 13.02 21.77 -17.50
C SER A 107 11.74 20.96 -17.18
N LYS A 108 10.77 21.59 -16.50
CA LYS A 108 9.58 20.93 -15.92
C LYS A 108 8.55 20.42 -16.92
N VAL A 109 8.47 20.99 -18.13
CA VAL A 109 7.37 20.74 -19.08
C VAL A 109 7.54 19.39 -19.82
N ILE A 110 8.77 19.04 -20.21
CA ILE A 110 9.06 17.74 -20.86
C ILE A 110 9.02 16.61 -19.82
N HIS A 111 9.45 16.91 -18.59
CA HIS A 111 9.42 16.01 -17.43
C HIS A 111 7.98 15.59 -17.05
N SER A 112 7.03 16.50 -17.19
CA SER A 112 5.61 16.29 -16.88
C SER A 112 4.94 15.22 -17.78
N CYS A 113 5.26 15.18 -19.08
CA CYS A 113 4.58 14.26 -20.03
C CYS A 113 5.06 12.81 -19.94
N VAL A 114 6.36 12.56 -19.76
CA VAL A 114 6.88 11.18 -19.60
C VAL A 114 6.48 10.61 -18.24
N PHE A 115 6.53 11.44 -17.20
CA PHE A 115 6.16 11.02 -15.85
C PHE A 115 4.66 10.78 -15.69
N THR A 116 3.78 11.52 -16.39
CA THR A 116 2.32 11.28 -16.31
C THR A 116 1.93 9.89 -16.83
N GLY A 117 2.45 9.45 -17.98
CA GLY A 117 2.19 8.10 -18.51
C GLY A 117 2.68 6.98 -17.59
N ILE A 118 3.89 7.12 -17.03
CA ILE A 118 4.47 6.12 -16.14
C ILE A 118 3.79 6.14 -14.75
N LYS A 119 3.39 7.31 -14.25
CA LYS A 119 2.60 7.52 -13.03
C LYS A 119 1.28 6.77 -13.09
N TYR A 120 0.51 6.91 -14.18
CA TYR A 120 -0.77 6.22 -14.33
C TYR A 120 -0.59 4.71 -14.39
N ASN A 121 0.47 4.24 -15.07
CA ASN A 121 0.76 2.81 -15.15
C ASN A 121 1.13 2.21 -13.78
N LEU A 122 1.99 2.88 -12.99
CA LEU A 122 2.36 2.39 -11.66
C LEU A 122 1.17 2.40 -10.70
N PHE A 123 0.38 3.48 -10.68
CA PHE A 123 -0.81 3.55 -9.85
C PHE A 123 -1.83 2.46 -10.22
N HIS A 124 -2.02 2.22 -11.52
CA HIS A 124 -2.89 1.16 -12.00
C HIS A 124 -2.41 -0.21 -11.54
N LEU A 125 -1.10 -0.52 -11.65
CA LEU A 125 -0.54 -1.77 -11.16
C LEU A 125 -0.80 -1.95 -9.65
N ILE A 126 -0.49 -0.94 -8.83
CA ILE A 126 -0.74 -1.00 -7.38
C ILE A 126 -2.22 -1.23 -7.08
N THR A 127 -3.11 -0.51 -7.77
CA THR A 127 -4.57 -0.65 -7.59
C THR A 127 -5.06 -2.05 -7.96
N MET A 128 -4.52 -2.65 -9.01
CA MET A 128 -4.83 -4.03 -9.39
C MET A 128 -4.40 -5.03 -8.31
N GLU A 129 -3.26 -4.81 -7.66
CA GLU A 129 -2.81 -5.67 -6.55
C GLU A 129 -3.68 -5.50 -5.30
N ILE A 130 -4.13 -4.28 -4.99
CA ILE A 130 -5.10 -4.03 -3.90
C ILE A 130 -6.40 -4.80 -4.16
N LEU A 131 -6.93 -4.70 -5.37
CA LEU A 131 -8.14 -5.41 -5.79
C LEU A 131 -7.99 -6.92 -5.72
N LEU A 132 -6.86 -7.43 -6.20
CA LEU A 132 -6.56 -8.84 -6.15
C LEU A 132 -6.49 -9.33 -4.70
N LEU A 133 -5.94 -8.51 -3.79
CA LEU A 133 -5.87 -8.85 -2.36
C LEU A 133 -7.26 -8.89 -1.73
N GLU A 134 -8.11 -7.89 -1.99
CA GLU A 134 -9.51 -7.85 -1.55
C GLU A 134 -10.27 -9.11 -2.02
N VAL A 135 -10.18 -9.44 -3.31
CA VAL A 135 -10.90 -10.59 -3.87
C VAL A 135 -10.32 -11.92 -3.36
N SER A 136 -9.00 -12.01 -3.20
CA SER A 136 -8.34 -13.23 -2.74
C SER A 136 -8.71 -13.61 -1.31
N PHE A 137 -8.98 -12.64 -0.46
CA PHE A 137 -9.29 -12.86 0.95
C PHE A 137 -10.76 -12.77 1.30
N ARG A 138 -11.64 -12.56 0.32
CA ARG A 138 -13.06 -12.90 0.45
C ARG A 138 -13.19 -14.40 0.69
N TYR A 139 -13.95 -14.74 1.74
CA TYR A 139 -14.23 -16.12 2.11
C TYR A 139 -15.20 -16.72 1.09
N PRO A 140 -14.90 -17.89 0.50
CA PRO A 140 -15.95 -18.63 -0.19
C PRO A 140 -16.93 -19.14 0.87
N ASP A 141 -18.23 -18.94 0.66
CA ASP A 141 -19.32 -19.56 1.43
C ASP A 141 -19.21 -21.09 1.31
N ARG A 142 -18.39 -21.74 2.14
CA ARG A 142 -18.11 -23.18 2.01
C ARG A 142 -18.02 -23.93 3.35
N PRO A 143 -18.46 -25.21 3.36
CA PRO A 143 -18.69 -25.98 4.58
C PRO A 143 -17.40 -26.36 5.32
N LEU A 144 -17.51 -26.43 6.65
CA LEU A 144 -16.43 -26.46 7.63
C LEU A 144 -15.45 -27.66 7.61
N MET A 145 -15.65 -28.65 6.76
CA MET A 145 -15.02 -29.97 6.94
C MET A 145 -13.64 -30.16 6.27
N VAL A 146 -13.15 -29.22 5.45
CA VAL A 146 -11.83 -29.31 4.76
C VAL A 146 -11.05 -27.99 4.87
N ILE A 147 -11.13 -27.34 6.03
CA ILE A 147 -10.69 -25.95 6.20
C ILE A 147 -9.15 -25.82 6.31
N ASN A 148 -8.50 -26.76 7.01
CA ASN A 148 -7.06 -26.69 7.33
C ASN A 148 -6.13 -26.65 6.12
N GLU A 149 -6.13 -27.74 5.37
CA GLU A 149 -5.27 -27.89 4.20
C GLU A 149 -5.60 -26.82 3.15
N LEU A 150 -6.86 -26.41 3.06
CA LEU A 150 -7.30 -25.36 2.16
C LEU A 150 -6.72 -23.99 2.54
N PHE A 151 -6.74 -23.59 3.81
CA PHE A 151 -6.15 -22.30 4.23
C PHE A 151 -4.64 -22.26 4.04
N LEU A 152 -3.94 -23.33 4.40
CA LEU A 152 -2.50 -23.43 4.19
C LEU A 152 -2.15 -23.42 2.70
N ALA A 153 -2.82 -24.24 1.90
CA ALA A 153 -2.62 -24.29 0.46
C ALA A 153 -2.95 -22.95 -0.20
N LYS A 154 -4.03 -22.29 0.24
CA LYS A 154 -4.40 -20.94 -0.25
C LYS A 154 -3.34 -19.91 0.11
N ALA A 155 -2.83 -19.91 1.34
CA ALA A 155 -1.78 -18.99 1.77
C ALA A 155 -0.51 -19.14 0.91
N ILE A 156 -0.04 -20.38 0.74
CA ILE A 156 1.12 -20.71 -0.09
C ILE A 156 0.86 -20.31 -1.55
N TYR A 157 -0.30 -20.68 -2.09
CA TYR A 157 -0.66 -20.36 -3.47
C TYR A 157 -0.71 -18.86 -3.73
N LEU A 158 -1.35 -18.10 -2.84
CA LEU A 158 -1.42 -16.65 -2.97
C LEU A 158 -0.02 -16.04 -2.93
N LYS A 159 0.81 -16.43 -1.97
CA LYS A 159 2.16 -15.90 -1.83
C LYS A 159 3.06 -16.25 -3.02
N ASP A 160 3.18 -17.53 -3.34
CA ASP A 160 4.22 -18.04 -4.23
C ASP A 160 3.81 -18.05 -5.70
N HIS A 161 2.51 -18.12 -6.00
CA HIS A 161 2.01 -18.25 -7.37
C HIS A 161 1.14 -17.10 -7.84
N VAL A 162 0.54 -16.32 -6.93
CA VAL A 162 -0.29 -15.16 -7.32
C VAL A 162 0.49 -13.86 -7.17
N PHE A 163 1.03 -13.57 -5.98
CA PHE A 163 1.56 -12.26 -5.66
C PHE A 163 3.06 -12.09 -5.91
N LYS A 164 3.87 -13.15 -5.82
CA LYS A 164 5.34 -13.05 -5.97
C LYS A 164 5.78 -12.22 -7.18
N ASP A 165 5.42 -12.65 -8.38
CA ASP A 165 5.86 -12.01 -9.62
C ASP A 165 5.19 -10.63 -9.82
N LYS A 166 3.97 -10.45 -9.27
CA LYS A 166 3.22 -9.19 -9.35
C LYS A 166 3.85 -8.10 -8.50
N LEU A 167 4.19 -8.43 -7.25
CA LEU A 167 4.87 -7.51 -6.34
C LEU A 167 6.29 -7.21 -6.82
N GLU A 168 7.01 -8.20 -7.37
CA GLU A 168 8.30 -7.98 -8.01
C GLU A 168 8.19 -7.00 -9.18
N ARG A 169 7.16 -7.14 -10.03
CA ARG A 169 6.92 -6.20 -11.13
C ARG A 169 6.66 -4.78 -10.65
N VAL A 170 5.85 -4.60 -9.59
CA VAL A 170 5.61 -3.27 -9.00
C VAL A 170 6.90 -2.69 -8.45
N ASN A 171 7.69 -3.49 -7.74
CA ASN A 171 8.97 -3.09 -7.17
C ASN A 171 9.97 -2.65 -8.26
N THR A 172 10.11 -3.42 -9.33
CA THR A 172 10.95 -3.05 -10.48
C THR A 172 10.53 -1.71 -11.06
N LYS A 173 9.22 -1.47 -11.25
CA LYS A 173 8.72 -0.21 -11.81
C LYS A 173 8.99 0.99 -10.89
N ILE A 174 8.92 0.80 -9.57
CA ILE A 174 9.30 1.82 -8.59
C ILE A 174 10.80 2.13 -8.68
N ASN A 175 11.65 1.11 -8.78
CA ASN A 175 13.09 1.30 -8.83
C ASN A 175 13.52 1.99 -10.14
N GLU A 176 12.94 1.61 -11.28
CA GLU A 176 13.15 2.31 -12.55
C GLU A 176 12.83 3.82 -12.43
N LEU A 177 11.71 4.16 -11.79
CA LEU A 177 11.33 5.56 -11.56
C LEU A 177 12.30 6.30 -10.63
N LYS A 178 12.79 5.63 -9.58
CA LYS A 178 13.80 6.21 -8.68
C LYS A 178 15.10 6.49 -9.40
N ASP A 179 15.55 5.54 -10.21
CA ASP A 179 16.79 5.68 -10.98
C ASP A 179 16.68 6.81 -12.01
N GLU A 180 15.53 6.92 -12.69
CA GLU A 180 15.22 8.05 -13.57
C GLU A 180 15.31 9.39 -12.80
N MET A 181 14.72 9.51 -11.61
CA MET A 181 14.81 10.73 -10.80
C MET A 181 16.23 11.10 -10.37
N ILE A 182 17.02 10.09 -9.96
CA ILE A 182 18.42 10.31 -9.54
C ILE A 182 19.26 10.79 -10.72
N SER A 183 19.05 10.20 -11.90
CA SER A 183 19.80 10.54 -13.11
C SER A 183 19.64 11.99 -13.56
N ILE A 184 18.53 12.64 -13.14
CA ILE A 184 18.18 14.01 -13.54
C ILE A 184 18.72 15.06 -12.54
N GLY A 185 19.35 14.62 -11.44
CA GLY A 185 20.00 15.51 -10.47
C GLY A 185 19.06 16.20 -9.49
N ASP A 186 17.78 15.79 -9.45
CA ASP A 186 16.72 16.39 -8.62
C ASP A 186 16.50 15.64 -7.28
N SER A 187 17.41 14.74 -6.88
CA SER A 187 17.13 13.82 -5.77
C SER A 187 17.32 14.46 -4.38
N HIS A 188 16.27 15.07 -3.85
CA HIS A 188 16.10 15.24 -2.39
C HIS A 188 15.62 13.95 -1.69
N TYR A 189 15.37 12.89 -2.47
CA TYR A 189 15.01 11.53 -2.04
C TYR A 189 15.90 10.92 -0.95
N SER A 190 17.16 11.35 -0.86
CA SER A 190 18.15 10.87 0.10
C SER A 190 18.38 11.78 1.30
N THR A 191 17.56 12.82 1.47
CA THR A 191 17.65 13.70 2.65
C THR A 191 17.28 12.93 3.91
N ASN A 192 17.92 13.27 5.02
CA ASN A 192 17.66 12.64 6.32
C ASN A 192 16.18 12.77 6.73
N ASP A 193 15.53 13.87 6.35
CA ASP A 193 14.10 14.10 6.61
C ASP A 193 13.20 13.13 5.82
N HIS A 194 13.55 12.81 4.58
CA HIS A 194 12.84 11.82 3.75
C HIS A 194 12.95 10.41 4.36
N LEU A 195 14.15 10.02 4.80
CA LEU A 195 14.39 8.73 5.47
C LEU A 195 13.62 8.60 6.79
N ILE A 196 13.58 9.66 7.59
CA ILE A 196 12.80 9.69 8.85
C ILE A 196 11.31 9.55 8.56
N PHE A 197 10.81 10.25 7.54
CA PHE A 197 9.43 10.17 7.14
C PHE A 197 9.07 8.76 6.62
N HIS A 198 9.91 8.18 5.77
CA HIS A 198 9.74 6.82 5.25
C HIS A 198 9.67 5.78 6.38
N ARG A 199 10.64 5.80 7.30
CA ARG A 199 10.66 4.89 8.47
C ARG A 199 9.43 5.05 9.35
N ARG A 200 8.94 6.28 9.53
CA ARG A 200 7.71 6.54 10.28
C ARG A 200 6.50 5.95 9.57
N MET A 201 6.45 6.02 8.25
CA MET A 201 5.37 5.42 7.46
C MET A 201 5.41 3.89 7.54
N GLU A 202 6.56 3.25 7.34
CA GLU A 202 6.71 1.80 7.47
C GLU A 202 6.18 1.28 8.81
N TYR A 203 6.58 1.92 9.91
CA TYR A 203 6.12 1.55 11.25
C TYR A 203 4.59 1.68 11.38
N ARG A 204 4.00 2.77 10.87
CA ARG A 204 2.56 3.00 10.96
C ARG A 204 1.75 2.05 10.06
N ILE A 205 2.27 1.70 8.89
CA ILE A 205 1.68 0.70 8.00
C ILE A 205 1.63 -0.65 8.72
N GLN A 206 2.75 -1.10 9.30
CA GLN A 206 2.78 -2.34 10.08
C GLN A 206 1.76 -2.30 11.23
N MET A 207 1.66 -1.19 11.96
CA MET A 207 0.68 -1.05 13.03
C MET A 207 -0.77 -1.15 12.55
N VAL A 208 -1.09 -0.64 11.37
CA VAL A 208 -2.44 -0.71 10.81
C VAL A 208 -2.78 -2.15 10.43
N TRP A 209 -1.90 -2.82 9.70
CA TRP A 209 -2.12 -4.20 9.28
C TRP A 209 -2.09 -5.21 10.42
N ASN A 210 -1.25 -5.01 11.43
CA ASN A 210 -1.21 -5.91 12.60
C ASN A 210 -2.41 -5.74 13.54
N LYS A 211 -3.25 -4.71 13.34
CA LYS A 211 -4.51 -4.51 14.08
C LYS A 211 -5.72 -5.09 13.34
N LEU A 212 -5.51 -5.65 12.14
CA LEU A 212 -6.56 -6.33 11.41
C LEU A 212 -7.06 -7.50 12.27
N ASP A 213 -8.35 -7.48 12.63
CA ASP A 213 -9.00 -8.57 13.37
C ASP A 213 -9.91 -9.30 12.39
N LEU A 214 -9.39 -10.33 11.73
CA LEU A 214 -10.22 -11.18 10.87
C LEU A 214 -10.95 -12.20 11.72
N LYS A 215 -12.27 -12.08 11.79
CA LYS A 215 -13.09 -13.10 12.43
C LYS A 215 -13.35 -14.26 11.45
N PRO A 216 -13.23 -15.52 11.90
CA PRO A 216 -13.72 -16.65 11.12
C PRO A 216 -15.23 -16.48 10.89
N GLY A 217 -15.64 -16.22 9.64
CA GLY A 217 -17.05 -16.09 9.25
C GLY A 217 -17.67 -14.69 9.35
N ALA A 218 -16.88 -13.61 9.46
CA ALA A 218 -17.39 -12.24 9.28
C ALA A 218 -17.19 -11.75 7.85
N ALA A 219 -18.01 -12.26 6.94
CA ALA A 219 -18.36 -11.63 5.66
C ALA A 219 -19.83 -11.93 5.42
#